data_AF-A0ABD4PNX1-F1
#
_entry.id   AF-A0ABD4PNX1-F1
#
_cell.length_a   1.000
_cell.length_b   1.000
_cell.length_c   1.000
_cell.angle_alpha   90.00
_cell.angle_beta   90.00
_cell.angle_gamma   90.00
#
_symmetry.space_group_name_H-M   'P 1'
#
loop_
_entity.id
_entity.type
_entity.pdbx_description
1 polymer ?
#
loop_
_entity_poly.entity_id
_entity_poly.type
_entity_poly.pdbx_seq_one_letter_code
_entity_poly.pdbx_strand_id
1 'polypeptide(L)'
;MTVRISGVLKDGTGKAVPGCTIELKARRTTETVIVTTVAYGQPGETGSYSMDVEPGLYRVTLNTEGYAPSYVGDILVKADSAPGTLNKFLMDLEDAQYYPKALAELEAVAAEILKRAEASAASAEEAKKRAENARGPKGDKGD
;
A
#
# COMPACT_ATOMS: atom_id res chain seq x y z
N MET A 1 1.15 -18.75 -9.54
CA MET A 1 2.48 -18.20 -9.86
C MET A 1 3.15 -17.86 -8.54
N THR A 2 4.45 -18.11 -8.40
CA THR A 2 5.24 -17.76 -7.22
C THR A 2 6.09 -16.53 -7.48
N VAL A 3 6.38 -15.79 -6.42
CA VAL A 3 7.27 -14.63 -6.42
C VAL A 3 8.54 -15.00 -5.68
N ARG A 4 9.69 -14.78 -6.32
CA ARG A 4 10.97 -15.10 -5.71
C ARG A 4 11.40 -14.00 -4.74
N ILE A 5 11.59 -14.39 -3.48
CA ILE A 5 12.17 -13.54 -2.43
C ILE A 5 13.59 -14.03 -2.16
N SER A 6 14.58 -13.20 -2.47
CA SER A 6 16.00 -13.57 -2.39
C SER A 6 16.88 -12.38 -2.02
N GLY A 7 17.97 -12.64 -1.30
CA GLY A 7 18.91 -11.60 -0.91
C GLY A 7 19.94 -12.10 0.09
N VAL A 8 20.59 -11.17 0.77
CA VAL A 8 21.51 -11.45 1.88
C VAL A 8 20.91 -10.91 3.17
N LEU A 9 20.74 -11.77 4.18
CA LEU A 9 20.28 -11.37 5.50
C LEU A 9 21.45 -10.70 6.22
N LYS A 10 21.24 -9.45 6.63
CA LYS A 10 22.25 -8.63 7.31
C LYS A 10 21.73 -8.15 8.65
N ASP A 11 22.61 -8.04 9.63
CA ASP A 11 22.31 -7.39 10.90
C ASP A 11 22.37 -5.85 10.80
N GLY A 12 22.09 -5.16 11.91
CA GLY A 12 22.17 -3.69 11.99
C GLY A 12 23.57 -3.11 11.78
N THR A 13 24.61 -3.94 11.73
CA THR A 13 25.99 -3.56 11.40
C THR A 13 26.35 -3.87 9.95
N GLY A 14 25.42 -4.44 9.18
CA GLY A 14 25.63 -4.84 7.78
C GLY A 14 26.34 -6.17 7.60
N LYS A 15 26.64 -6.90 8.68
CA LYS A 15 27.26 -8.24 8.60
C LYS A 15 26.23 -9.29 8.24
N ALA A 16 26.65 -10.27 7.44
CA ALA A 16 25.81 -11.40 7.11
C ALA A 16 25.44 -12.20 8.36
N VAL A 17 24.20 -12.68 8.43
CA VAL A 17 23.71 -13.52 9.52
C VAL A 17 23.58 -14.97 9.02
N PRO A 18 24.63 -15.80 9.18
CA PRO A 18 24.56 -17.23 8.85
C PRO A 18 23.71 -17.98 9.90
N GLY A 19 23.19 -19.15 9.54
CA GLY A 19 22.50 -20.05 10.49
C GLY A 19 21.16 -19.52 11.02
N CYS A 20 20.63 -18.46 10.42
CA CYS A 20 19.25 -18.02 10.66
C CYS A 20 18.28 -18.90 9.87
N THR A 21 17.03 -18.96 10.28
CA THR A 21 15.93 -19.51 9.49
C THR A 21 14.88 -18.43 9.35
N ILE A 22 14.60 -18.03 8.11
CA ILE A 22 13.52 -17.10 7.78
C ILE A 22 12.25 -17.92 7.67
N GLU A 23 11.30 -17.64 8.55
CA GLU A 23 9.98 -18.27 8.59
C GLU A 23 8.93 -17.29 8.06
N LEU A 24 8.25 -17.65 6.96
CA LEU A 24 7.09 -16.94 6.46
C LEU A 24 5.82 -17.72 6.79
N LYS A 25 5.07 -17.27 7.80
CA LYS A 25 3.82 -17.90 8.22
C LYS A 25 2.62 -17.14 7.69
N ALA A 26 1.79 -17.80 6.89
CA ALA A 26 0.58 -17.20 6.35
C ALA A 26 -0.39 -16.76 7.46
N ARG A 27 -0.89 -15.52 7.39
CA ARG A 27 -1.78 -14.93 8.41
C ARG A 27 -3.26 -15.19 8.16
N ARG A 28 -3.65 -15.48 6.93
CA ARG A 28 -5.02 -15.84 6.53
C ARG A 28 -4.94 -17.03 5.58
N THR A 29 -5.92 -17.92 5.64
CA THR A 29 -6.15 -18.89 4.58
C THR A 29 -6.52 -18.14 3.30
N THR A 30 -5.76 -18.30 2.23
CA THR A 30 -6.13 -17.88 0.86
C THR A 30 -6.52 -19.11 0.04
N GLU A 31 -6.97 -18.93 -1.20
CA GLU A 31 -7.32 -20.03 -2.12
C GLU A 31 -6.17 -21.04 -2.33
N THR A 32 -4.92 -20.59 -2.16
CA THR A 32 -3.72 -21.42 -2.41
C THR A 32 -2.84 -21.63 -1.18
N VAL A 33 -3.04 -20.85 -0.11
CA VAL A 33 -2.20 -20.91 1.10
C VAL A 33 -3.07 -21.23 2.31
N ILE A 34 -2.93 -22.44 2.84
CA ILE A 34 -3.50 -22.81 4.15
C ILE A 34 -2.61 -22.19 5.23
N VAL A 35 -3.16 -21.86 6.41
CA VAL A 35 -2.49 -21.24 7.58
C VAL A 35 -1.24 -22.01 8.10
N THR A 36 -0.87 -23.11 7.43
CA THR A 36 0.24 -24.00 7.75
C THR A 36 1.38 -23.99 6.70
N THR A 37 1.27 -23.25 5.60
CA THR A 37 2.40 -23.17 4.64
C THR A 37 3.49 -22.28 5.20
N VAL A 38 4.64 -22.88 5.49
CA VAL A 38 5.84 -22.21 5.95
C VAL A 38 6.87 -22.25 4.83
N ALA A 39 7.18 -21.09 4.25
CA ALA A 39 8.36 -20.97 3.41
C ALA A 39 9.57 -20.76 4.33
N TYR A 40 10.58 -21.61 4.15
CA TYR A 40 11.84 -21.55 4.88
C TYR A 40 12.93 -21.03 3.96
N GLY A 41 13.63 -19.99 4.41
CA GLY A 41 14.94 -19.62 3.86
C GLY A 41 15.99 -19.86 4.92
N GLN A 42 16.93 -20.77 4.68
CA GLN A 42 18.15 -20.86 5.48
C GLN A 42 19.24 -20.07 4.77
N PRO A 43 19.65 -18.90 5.30
CA PRO A 43 20.80 -18.17 4.79
C PRO A 43 22.04 -19.06 4.88
N GLY A 44 22.75 -19.22 3.76
CA GLY A 44 24.04 -19.93 3.74
C GLY A 44 25.11 -19.20 4.57
N GLU A 45 26.36 -19.67 4.51
CA GLU A 45 27.48 -19.04 5.25
C GLU A 45 27.66 -17.53 4.95
N THR A 46 27.22 -17.10 3.77
CA THR A 46 27.26 -15.71 3.32
C THR A 46 26.00 -14.92 3.68
N GLY A 47 25.05 -15.52 4.40
CA GLY A 47 23.73 -14.94 4.67
C GLY A 47 22.79 -14.94 3.46
N SER A 48 23.12 -15.63 2.36
CA SER A 48 22.27 -15.63 1.16
C SER A 48 21.06 -16.56 1.31
N TYR A 49 19.87 -16.04 1.04
CA TYR A 49 18.61 -16.81 1.00
C TYR A 49 17.91 -16.63 -0.35
N SER A 50 17.11 -17.63 -0.73
CA SER A 50 16.20 -17.58 -1.89
C SER A 50 15.04 -18.52 -1.64
N MET A 51 13.82 -18.06 -1.85
CA MET A 51 12.60 -18.85 -1.71
C MET A 51 11.54 -18.38 -2.70
N ASP A 52 10.75 -19.31 -3.23
CA ASP A 52 9.58 -19.02 -4.05
C ASP A 52 8.34 -18.97 -3.14
N VAL A 53 7.65 -17.83 -3.14
CA VAL A 53 6.55 -17.55 -2.22
C VAL A 53 5.27 -17.30 -3.02
N GLU A 54 4.18 -17.93 -2.61
CA GLU A 54 2.89 -17.66 -3.23
C GLU A 54 2.31 -16.31 -2.82
N PRO A 55 1.39 -15.73 -3.60
CA PRO A 55 0.68 -14.53 -3.19
C PRO A 55 -0.08 -14.74 -1.88
N GLY A 56 0.12 -13.83 -0.94
CA GLY A 56 -0.44 -13.94 0.40
C GLY A 56 0.08 -12.89 1.36
N LEU A 57 -0.56 -12.81 2.53
CA LEU A 57 -0.11 -12.01 3.66
C LEU A 57 0.62 -12.92 4.64
N TYR A 58 1.90 -12.64 4.89
CA TYR A 58 2.76 -13.46 5.72
C TYR A 58 3.27 -12.68 6.92
N ARG A 59 3.36 -13.36 8.05
CA ARG A 59 4.16 -12.95 9.20
C ARG A 59 5.58 -13.47 9.02
N VAL A 60 6.56 -12.59 9.15
CA VAL A 60 7.97 -12.92 9.03
C VAL A 60 8.58 -13.07 10.42
N THR A 61 9.19 -14.23 10.68
CA THR A 61 9.95 -14.50 11.90
C THR A 61 11.35 -14.96 11.52
N LEU A 62 12.37 -14.44 12.22
CA LEU A 62 13.75 -14.90 12.10
C LEU A 62 14.08 -15.80 13.29
N ASN A 63 14.52 -17.02 13.01
CA ASN A 63 14.94 -17.98 14.01
C ASN A 63 16.44 -18.24 13.88
N THR A 64 17.24 -17.65 14.76
CA THR A 64 18.69 -17.89 14.83
C THR A 64 18.97 -18.97 15.86
N GLU A 65 19.79 -19.97 15.53
CA GLU A 65 20.13 -21.04 16.45
C GLU A 65 20.68 -20.49 17.78
N GLY A 66 20.12 -20.97 18.90
CA GLY A 66 20.48 -20.52 20.24
C GLY A 66 19.78 -19.24 20.73
N TYR A 67 18.96 -18.59 19.90
CA TYR A 67 18.19 -17.40 20.27
C TYR A 67 16.68 -17.65 20.17
N ALA A 68 15.90 -16.85 20.90
CA ALA A 68 14.44 -16.87 20.76
C ALA A 68 14.05 -16.38 19.36
N PRO A 69 13.00 -16.97 18.73
CA PRO A 69 12.49 -16.48 17.45
C PRO A 69 12.08 -15.00 17.54
N SER A 70 12.52 -14.21 16.56
CA SER A 70 12.29 -12.77 16.52
C SER A 70 11.30 -12.41 15.42
N TYR A 71 10.19 -11.77 15.79
CA TYR A 71 9.26 -11.19 14.82
C TYR A 71 9.87 -9.93 14.19
N VAL A 72 9.91 -9.88 12.87
CA VAL A 72 10.51 -8.74 12.14
C VAL A 72 9.50 -7.90 11.37
N GLY A 73 8.30 -8.42 11.11
CA GLY A 73 7.26 -7.69 10.41
C GLY A 73 6.27 -8.60 9.68
N ASP A 74 5.29 -7.99 9.04
CA ASP A 74 4.42 -8.65 8.09
C ASP A 74 4.86 -8.25 6.67
N ILE A 75 4.58 -9.08 5.67
CA ILE A 75 4.79 -8.77 4.25
C ILE A 75 3.56 -9.13 3.42
N LEU A 76 3.31 -8.36 2.37
CA LEU A 76 2.32 -8.68 1.34
C LEU A 76 3.01 -9.09 0.04
N VAL A 77 2.79 -10.33 -0.36
CA VAL A 77 3.21 -10.83 -1.67
C VAL A 77 1.98 -10.81 -2.59
N LYS A 78 2.03 -10.06 -3.68
CA LYS A 78 0.97 -10.00 -4.68
C LYS A 78 1.32 -10.87 -5.88
N ALA A 79 0.33 -11.28 -6.67
CA ALA A 79 0.55 -12.05 -7.89
C ALA A 79 1.38 -11.29 -8.94
N ASP A 80 1.35 -9.96 -8.91
CA ASP A 80 2.10 -9.05 -9.77
C ASP A 80 3.39 -8.51 -9.11
N SER A 81 3.71 -8.96 -7.89
CA SER A 81 4.93 -8.51 -7.21
C SER A 81 6.17 -8.95 -7.99
N ALA A 82 7.06 -8.00 -8.27
CA ALA A 82 8.37 -8.30 -8.83
C ALA A 82 9.24 -9.05 -7.79
N PRO A 83 10.15 -9.94 -8.22
CA PRO A 83 11.14 -10.53 -7.34
C PRO A 83 11.96 -9.48 -6.58
N GLY A 84 12.31 -9.76 -5.33
CA GLY A 84 12.97 -8.77 -4.46
C GLY A 84 13.56 -9.36 -3.19
N THR A 85 14.16 -8.50 -2.37
CA THR A 85 14.69 -8.87 -1.05
C THR A 85 13.57 -8.87 0.00
N LEU A 86 13.71 -9.68 1.06
CA LEU A 86 12.79 -9.66 2.19
C LEU A 86 12.60 -8.24 2.76
N ASN A 87 13.67 -7.47 2.87
CA ASN A 87 13.63 -6.10 3.36
C ASN A 87 12.80 -5.18 2.45
N LYS A 88 12.83 -5.39 1.13
CA LYS A 88 11.96 -4.65 0.20
C LYS A 88 10.48 -4.93 0.48
N PHE A 89 10.11 -6.20 0.65
CA PHE A 89 8.72 -6.56 0.96
C PHE A 89 8.26 -6.04 2.34
N LEU A 90 9.17 -5.97 3.32
CA LEU A 90 8.88 -5.37 4.63
C LEU A 90 8.59 -3.87 4.52
N MET A 91 9.38 -3.15 3.71
CA MET A 91 9.16 -1.72 3.45
C MET A 91 7.88 -1.47 2.63
N ASP A 92 7.62 -2.29 1.61
CA ASP A 92 6.44 -2.13 0.73
C ASP A 92 5.11 -2.29 1.51
N LEU A 93 5.08 -3.09 2.59
CA LEU A 93 3.88 -3.19 3.43
C LEU A 93 3.69 -1.99 4.36
N GLU A 94 4.77 -1.40 4.89
CA GLU A 94 4.67 -0.22 5.75
C GLU A 94 3.99 0.95 5.00
N ASP A 95 4.27 1.12 3.71
CA ASP A 95 3.60 2.12 2.87
C ASP A 95 2.12 1.80 2.61
N ALA A 96 1.76 0.51 2.52
CA ALA A 96 0.40 0.07 2.26
C ALA A 96 -0.58 0.37 3.42
N GLN A 97 -0.10 0.68 4.62
CA GLN A 97 -0.96 1.08 5.74
C GLN A 97 -1.37 2.57 5.67
N TYR A 98 -0.53 3.41 5.05
CA TYR A 98 -0.79 4.83 4.85
C TYR A 98 -1.56 5.11 3.56
N TYR A 99 -1.33 4.32 2.51
CA TYR A 99 -1.95 4.50 1.19
C TYR A 99 -3.50 4.52 1.19
N PRO A 100 -4.21 3.65 1.93
CA PRO A 100 -5.68 3.65 1.95
C PRO A 100 -6.25 4.92 2.56
N LYS A 101 -5.61 5.46 3.60
CA LYS A 101 -6.06 6.69 4.26
C LYS A 101 -5.76 7.92 3.40
N ALA A 102 -4.55 8.03 2.89
CA ALA A 102 -4.14 9.17 2.06
C ALA A 102 -4.96 9.25 0.76
N LEU A 103 -5.25 8.10 0.12
CA LEU A 103 -6.10 8.05 -1.07
C LEU A 103 -7.54 8.44 -0.75
N ALA A 104 -8.13 7.92 0.33
CA ALA A 104 -9.49 8.28 0.75
C ALA A 104 -9.61 9.78 1.09
N GLU A 105 -8.60 10.37 1.73
CA GLU A 105 -8.55 11.81 2.01
C GLU A 105 -8.45 12.62 0.71
N LEU A 106 -7.62 12.19 -0.25
CA LEU A 106 -7.48 12.85 -1.55
C LEU A 106 -8.77 12.79 -2.37
N GLU A 107 -9.43 11.64 -2.42
CA GLU A 107 -10.73 11.47 -3.09
C GLU A 107 -11.81 12.35 -2.47
N ALA A 108 -11.85 12.45 -1.13
CA ALA A 108 -12.78 13.34 -0.43
C ALA A 108 -12.53 14.82 -0.76
N VAL A 109 -11.26 15.25 -0.81
CA VAL A 109 -10.90 16.63 -1.19
C VAL A 109 -11.26 16.90 -2.66
N ALA A 110 -10.99 15.97 -3.57
CA ALA A 110 -11.34 16.11 -4.99
C ALA A 110 -12.87 16.22 -5.20
N ALA A 111 -13.66 15.41 -4.49
CA ALA A 111 -15.12 15.48 -4.53
C ALA A 111 -15.66 16.83 -4.02
N GLU A 112 -15.08 17.35 -2.94
CA GLU A 112 -15.46 18.66 -2.40
C GLU A 112 -15.10 19.81 -3.34
N ILE A 113 -13.95 19.74 -4.03
CA ILE A 113 -13.55 20.74 -5.04
C ILE A 113 -14.55 20.75 -6.21
N LEU A 114 -14.92 19.58 -6.73
CA LEU A 114 -15.90 19.46 -7.81
C LEU A 114 -17.25 20.04 -7.40
N LYS A 115 -17.74 19.69 -6.21
CA LYS A 115 -19.00 20.21 -5.66
C LYS A 115 -18.98 21.74 -5.52
N ARG A 116 -17.88 22.33 -5.06
CA ARG A 116 -17.73 23.78 -4.95
C ARG A 116 -17.70 24.47 -6.31
N ALA A 117 -17.03 23.87 -7.29
CA ALA A 117 -16.99 24.38 -8.66
C ALA A 117 -18.39 24.38 -9.29
N GLU A 118 -19.15 23.29 -9.15
CA GLU A 118 -20.53 23.18 -9.61
C GLU A 118 -21.46 24.21 -8.94
N ALA A 119 -21.38 24.35 -7.62
CA ALA A 119 -22.17 25.34 -6.89
C ALA A 119 -21.84 26.78 -7.30
N SER A 120 -20.57 27.06 -7.57
CA SER A 120 -20.13 28.38 -8.07
C SER A 120 -20.67 28.66 -9.47
N ALA A 121 -20.62 27.67 -10.36
CA ALA A 121 -21.16 27.78 -11.71
C ALA A 121 -22.68 28.00 -11.71
N ALA A 122 -23.42 27.24 -10.89
CA ALA A 122 -24.87 27.42 -10.73
C ALA A 122 -25.22 28.81 -10.19
N SER A 123 -24.48 29.30 -9.19
CA SER A 123 -24.67 30.63 -8.61
C SER A 123 -24.43 31.74 -9.64
N ALA A 124 -23.42 31.60 -10.49
CA ALA A 124 -23.14 32.54 -11.56
C ALA A 124 -24.27 32.58 -12.62
N GLU A 125 -24.80 31.42 -13.01
CA GLU A 125 -25.94 31.32 -13.93
C GLU A 125 -27.22 31.92 -13.34
N GLU A 126 -27.50 31.69 -12.05
CA GLU A 126 -28.63 32.34 -11.39
C GLU A 126 -28.48 33.86 -11.33
N ALA A 127 -27.28 34.36 -11.01
CA ALA A 127 -27.00 35.79 -10.97
C ALA A 127 -27.22 36.43 -12.36
N LYS A 128 -26.79 35.75 -13.43
CA LYS A 128 -27.01 36.19 -14.81
C LYS A 128 -28.51 36.26 -15.15
N LYS A 129 -29.28 35.21 -14.84
CA LYS A 129 -30.74 35.20 -15.07
C LYS A 129 -31.46 36.30 -14.27
N ARG A 130 -31.06 36.53 -13.01
CA ARG A 130 -31.61 37.63 -12.19
C ARG A 130 -31.30 39.00 -12.81
N ALA A 131 -30.08 39.21 -13.31
CA ALA A 131 -29.70 40.45 -13.97
C ALA A 131 -30.45 40.68 -15.30
N GLU A 132 -30.68 39.62 -16.08
CA GLU A 132 -31.48 39.67 -17.32
C GLU A 132 -32.95 40.00 -17.03
N ASN A 133 -33.56 39.37 -16.04
CA ASN A 133 -34.95 39.63 -15.65
C ASN A 133 -35.17 41.01 -15.01
N ALA A 134 -34.15 41.55 -14.31
CA ALA A 134 -34.21 42.90 -13.73
C ALA A 134 -34.16 44.01 -14.79
N ARG A 135 -33.66 43.72 -16.01
CA ARG A 135 -33.82 44.58 -17.19
C ARG A 135 -35.20 44.37 -17.82
N GLY A 136 -36.25 44.76 -17.11
CA GLY A 136 -37.61 44.89 -17.69
C GLY A 136 -37.66 45.93 -18.83
N PRO A 137 -38.74 45.96 -19.65
CA PRO A 137 -38.78 46.72 -20.89
C PRO A 137 -38.48 48.20 -20.64
N LYS A 138 -37.70 48.78 -21.56
CA LYS A 138 -37.21 50.16 -21.57
C LYS A 138 -38.35 51.12 -21.22
N GLY A 139 -38.36 51.62 -19.99
CA GLY A 139 -39.31 52.65 -19.55
C GLY A 139 -39.20 53.85 -20.49
N ASP A 140 -40.35 54.30 -20.99
CA ASP A 140 -40.48 55.44 -21.88
C ASP A 140 -39.68 56.64 -21.36
N LYS A 141 -38.95 57.29 -22.27
CA LYS A 141 -38.23 58.53 -21.95
C LYS A 141 -39.26 59.57 -21.55
N GLY A 142 -39.25 59.97 -20.27
CA GLY A 142 -40.04 61.11 -19.79
C GLY A 142 -39.60 62.40 -20.47
N ASP A 143 -40.61 63.18 -20.88
CA ASP A 143 -40.54 64.51 -21.48
C ASP A 143 -39.74 65.55 -20.66
#